data_AF-A0A6M3HTE6-F1
#
_entry.id   AF-A0A6M3HTE6-F1
#
_cell.length_a   1.000
_cell.length_b   1.000
_cell.length_c   1.000
_cell.angle_alpha   90.00
_cell.angle_beta   90.00
_cell.angle_gamma   90.00
#
_symmetry.space_group_name_H-M   'P 1'
#
loop_
_entity.id
_entity.type
_entity.pdbx_description
1 polymer ?
#
loop_
_entity_poly.entity_id
_entity_poly.type
_entity_poly.pdbx_seq_one_letter_code
_entity_poly.pdbx_strand_id
1 'polypeptide(L)'
;MAIENKLKKDRLFLRFTWVRFKNYWFRARKSLYASIILCGFIVGVNLYLGNIDFVNQSLQIAVTLAFILFIFFFLITKDNNPVDIIISGAKGESVVLNELKKLDSNYVLFNRIVLPDDKSTIGNRELDFLVISRKAIYIVEVKNNRGYIKVENMAERWQVEKISQNNKTYAKTIKNPIRQTFAQKKVLQTYLYNQRIYIKGIPVVTVVIFANPEVQLSDNFVAEDANQAVLSLENLLPFINAKEQYLEKMPTRSRRKIIKKLEKK
;
A
#
# COMPACT_ATOMS: atom_id res chain seq x y z
N MET A 1 14.54 -22.77 -5.55
CA MET A 1 13.39 -21.85 -5.76
C MET A 1 12.19 -22.15 -4.84
N ALA A 2 11.73 -23.40 -4.66
CA ALA A 2 10.57 -23.72 -3.81
C ALA A 2 10.80 -23.54 -2.28
N ILE A 3 12.00 -23.86 -1.78
CA ILE A 3 12.35 -23.78 -0.35
C ILE A 3 12.45 -22.32 0.12
N GLU A 4 13.03 -21.46 -0.71
CA GLU A 4 13.15 -20.02 -0.44
C GLU A 4 11.78 -19.32 -0.36
N ASN A 5 10.83 -19.78 -1.17
CA ASN A 5 9.45 -19.27 -1.20
C ASN A 5 8.68 -19.69 0.07
N LYS A 6 8.90 -20.91 0.57
CA LYS A 6 8.34 -21.40 1.83
C LYS A 6 8.90 -20.64 3.03
N LEU A 7 10.23 -20.49 3.11
CA LEU A 7 10.91 -19.73 4.18
C LEU A 7 10.51 -18.24 4.20
N LYS A 8 10.26 -17.62 3.05
CA LYS A 8 9.73 -16.24 2.97
C LYS A 8 8.28 -16.17 3.45
N LYS A 9 7.42 -17.11 3.05
CA LYS A 9 6.02 -17.19 3.51
C LYS A 9 5.95 -17.37 5.03
N ASP A 10 6.79 -18.23 5.58
CA ASP A 10 6.86 -18.49 7.02
C ASP A 10 7.38 -17.27 7.79
N ARG A 11 8.38 -16.55 7.25
CA ARG A 11 8.83 -15.27 7.82
C ARG A 11 7.76 -14.17 7.75
N LEU A 12 6.98 -14.13 6.68
CA LEU A 12 5.84 -13.21 6.54
C LEU A 12 4.78 -13.55 7.60
N PHE A 13 4.42 -14.83 7.72
CA PHE A 13 3.47 -15.34 8.71
C PHE A 13 3.94 -15.07 10.15
N LEU A 14 5.22 -15.29 10.45
CA LEU A 14 5.82 -14.96 11.74
C LEU A 14 5.75 -13.46 12.02
N ARG A 15 6.09 -12.60 11.06
CA ARG A 15 5.89 -11.14 11.22
C ARG A 15 4.42 -10.79 11.47
N PHE A 16 3.48 -11.41 10.77
CA PHE A 16 2.05 -11.16 10.98
C PHE A 16 1.56 -11.59 12.35
N THR A 17 1.94 -12.78 12.80
CA THR A 17 1.58 -13.29 14.13
C THR A 17 2.18 -12.43 15.23
N TRP A 18 3.44 -12.02 15.09
CA TRP A 18 4.11 -11.15 16.06
C TRP A 18 3.50 -9.76 16.14
N VAL A 19 3.17 -9.14 15.00
CA VAL A 19 2.49 -7.83 14.98
C VAL A 19 1.07 -7.93 15.56
N ARG A 20 0.33 -9.00 15.24
CA ARG A 20 -0.99 -9.28 15.86
C ARG A 20 -0.86 -9.40 17.38
N PHE A 21 0.12 -10.16 17.86
CA PHE A 21 0.35 -10.37 19.28
C PHE A 21 0.74 -9.07 20.00
N LYS A 22 1.67 -8.30 19.44
CA LYS A 22 2.09 -6.99 19.99
C LYS A 22 0.91 -6.02 20.10
N ASN A 23 0.02 -6.01 19.11
CA ASN A 23 -1.17 -5.16 19.12
C ASN A 23 -2.25 -5.67 20.08
N TYR A 24 -2.41 -7.00 20.22
CA TYR A 24 -3.25 -7.59 21.25
C TYR A 24 -2.76 -7.18 22.65
N TRP A 25 -1.45 -7.32 22.89
CA TRP A 25 -0.80 -6.96 24.14
C TRP A 25 -0.95 -5.47 24.47
N PHE A 26 -0.78 -4.59 23.49
CA PHE A 26 -0.96 -3.15 23.68
C PHE A 26 -2.40 -2.78 24.07
N ARG A 27 -3.41 -3.38 23.40
CA ARG A 27 -4.83 -3.20 23.75
C ARG A 27 -5.15 -3.73 25.13
N ALA A 28 -4.67 -4.93 25.47
CA ALA A 28 -4.83 -5.52 26.79
C ALA A 28 -4.24 -4.62 27.88
N ARG A 29 -3.03 -4.07 27.68
CA ARG A 29 -2.42 -3.14 28.64
C ARG A 29 -3.24 -1.87 28.83
N LYS A 30 -3.69 -1.22 27.74
CA LYS A 30 -4.52 -0.01 27.84
C LYS A 30 -5.83 -0.26 28.58
N SER A 31 -6.50 -1.36 28.24
CA SER A 31 -7.74 -1.77 28.91
C SER A 31 -7.50 -2.06 30.40
N LEU A 32 -6.41 -2.77 30.72
CA LEU A 32 -6.03 -3.09 32.09
C LEU A 32 -5.73 -1.83 32.92
N TYR A 33 -4.99 -0.86 32.39
CA TYR A 33 -4.73 0.40 33.09
C TYR A 33 -6.04 1.16 33.37
N ALA A 34 -6.96 1.23 32.41
CA ALA A 34 -8.26 1.88 32.61
C ALA A 34 -9.08 1.18 33.72
N SER A 35 -9.13 -0.16 33.70
CA SER A 35 -9.81 -0.94 34.73
C SER A 35 -9.18 -0.79 36.12
N ILE A 36 -7.85 -0.79 36.23
CA ILE A 36 -7.14 -0.62 37.50
C ILE A 36 -7.39 0.76 38.09
N ILE A 37 -7.28 1.83 37.28
CA ILE A 37 -7.50 3.21 37.74
C ILE A 37 -8.92 3.36 38.30
N LEU A 38 -9.91 2.80 37.60
CA LEU A 38 -11.30 2.84 38.06
C LEU A 38 -11.52 2.01 39.34
N CYS A 39 -10.94 0.81 39.42
CA CYS A 39 -11.00 -0.02 40.62
C CYS A 39 -10.41 0.71 41.84
N GLY A 40 -9.24 1.33 41.66
CA GLY A 40 -8.58 2.11 42.71
C GLY A 40 -9.42 3.31 43.16
N PHE A 41 -10.09 3.99 42.22
CA PHE A 41 -11.01 5.08 42.55
C PHE A 41 -12.21 4.59 43.38
N ILE A 42 -12.86 3.49 42.97
CA ILE A 42 -14.01 2.92 43.69
C ILE A 42 -13.60 2.49 45.11
N VAL A 43 -12.51 1.76 45.26
CA VAL A 43 -12.00 1.32 46.57
C VAL A 43 -11.62 2.51 47.45
N GLY A 44 -10.95 3.52 46.89
CA GLY A 44 -10.57 4.73 47.62
C GLY A 44 -11.77 5.53 48.14
N VAL A 45 -12.84 5.66 47.34
CA VAL A 45 -14.09 6.29 47.78
C VAL A 45 -14.76 5.49 48.88
N ASN A 46 -14.80 4.16 48.77
CA ASN A 46 -15.42 3.30 49.79
C ASN A 46 -14.64 3.31 51.12
N LEU A 47 -13.31 3.39 51.08
CA LEU A 47 -12.47 3.55 52.28
C LEU A 47 -12.65 4.93 52.93
N TYR A 48 -12.92 5.97 52.15
CA TYR A 48 -13.14 7.33 52.67
C TYR A 48 -14.53 7.49 53.30
N LEU A 49 -15.56 6.82 52.77
CA LEU A 49 -16.96 7.02 53.16
C LEU A 49 -17.56 5.88 54.02
N GLY A 50 -16.95 4.70 54.06
CA GLY A 50 -17.58 3.47 54.57
C GLY A 50 -16.93 2.84 55.80
N ASN A 51 -17.67 1.96 56.47
CA ASN A 51 -17.17 1.05 57.51
C ASN A 51 -16.50 -0.20 56.90
N ILE A 52 -15.67 -0.91 57.67
CA ILE A 52 -14.85 -2.06 57.22
C ILE A 52 -15.68 -3.15 56.50
N ASP A 53 -16.87 -3.46 56.97
CA ASP A 53 -17.73 -4.47 56.34
C ASP A 53 -18.29 -4.03 54.98
N PHE A 54 -18.55 -2.73 54.81
CA PHE A 54 -18.95 -2.14 53.55
C PHE A 54 -17.81 -2.14 52.52
N VAL A 55 -16.57 -1.97 52.99
CA VAL A 55 -15.35 -2.05 52.15
C VAL A 55 -15.17 -3.46 51.56
N ASN A 56 -15.41 -4.51 52.35
CA ASN A 56 -15.26 -5.90 51.87
C ASN A 56 -16.30 -6.29 50.81
N GLN A 57 -17.57 -5.93 51.00
CA GLN A 57 -18.62 -6.20 49.99
C GLN A 57 -18.40 -5.38 48.71
N SER A 58 -17.98 -4.12 48.85
CA SER A 58 -17.74 -3.25 47.71
C SER A 58 -16.50 -3.64 46.90
N LEU A 59 -15.51 -4.32 47.51
CA LEU A 59 -14.34 -4.85 46.81
C LEU A 59 -14.71 -5.91 45.76
N GLN A 60 -15.60 -6.85 46.11
CA GLN A 60 -16.04 -7.91 45.19
C GLN A 60 -16.80 -7.32 43.98
N ILE A 61 -17.63 -6.31 44.24
CA ILE A 61 -18.37 -5.58 43.19
C ILE A 61 -17.41 -4.78 42.31
N ALA A 62 -16.39 -4.14 42.90
CA ALA A 62 -15.39 -3.37 42.15
C ALA A 62 -14.59 -4.28 41.20
N VAL A 63 -14.15 -5.45 41.66
CA VAL A 63 -13.40 -6.42 40.84
C VAL A 63 -14.24 -6.94 39.67
N THR A 64 -15.49 -7.30 39.91
CA THR A 64 -16.40 -7.77 38.85
C THR A 64 -16.68 -6.68 37.81
N LEU A 65 -16.95 -5.45 38.23
CA LEU A 65 -17.12 -4.30 37.33
C LEU A 65 -15.85 -3.99 36.53
N ALA A 66 -14.68 -4.03 37.15
CA ALA A 66 -13.41 -3.79 36.47
C ALA A 66 -13.11 -4.87 35.40
N PHE A 67 -13.49 -6.12 35.64
CA PHE A 67 -13.37 -7.20 34.67
C PHE A 67 -14.33 -7.02 33.47
N ILE A 68 -15.59 -6.66 33.74
CA ILE A 68 -16.58 -6.35 32.68
C ILE A 68 -16.08 -5.18 31.82
N LEU A 69 -15.60 -4.11 32.46
CA LEU A 69 -15.06 -2.95 31.77
C LEU A 69 -13.76 -3.27 31.02
N PHE A 70 -12.93 -4.17 31.55
CA PHE A 70 -11.75 -4.65 30.84
C PHE A 70 -12.14 -5.32 29.52
N ILE A 71 -13.15 -6.20 29.54
CA ILE A 71 -13.66 -6.85 28.32
C ILE A 71 -14.25 -5.79 27.37
N PHE A 72 -15.07 -4.88 27.90
CA PHE A 72 -15.71 -3.82 27.12
C PHE A 72 -14.68 -2.91 26.41
N PHE A 73 -13.72 -2.35 27.15
CA PHE A 73 -12.65 -1.53 26.58
C PHE A 73 -11.73 -2.33 25.65
N PHE A 74 -11.47 -3.61 25.95
CA PHE A 74 -10.69 -4.48 25.07
C PHE A 74 -11.36 -4.71 23.71
N LEU A 75 -12.70 -4.83 23.69
CA LEU A 75 -13.49 -4.97 22.47
C LEU A 75 -13.61 -3.65 21.68
N ILE A 76 -13.77 -2.52 22.37
CA ILE A 76 -14.00 -1.21 21.75
C ILE A 76 -12.73 -0.55 21.21
N THR A 77 -11.56 -0.80 21.80
CA THR A 77 -10.28 -0.21 21.38
C THR A 77 -9.73 -0.79 20.06
N LYS A 78 -10.61 -1.12 19.10
CA LYS A 78 -10.25 -1.59 17.76
C LYS A 78 -9.51 -0.49 16.99
N ASP A 79 -8.19 -0.48 17.17
CA ASP A 79 -7.30 0.43 16.46
C ASP A 79 -7.10 -0.04 15.00
N ASN A 80 -6.76 0.88 14.10
CA ASN A 80 -6.46 0.54 12.70
C ASN A 80 -5.22 -0.35 12.65
N ASN A 81 -5.42 -1.66 12.56
CA ASN A 81 -4.34 -2.62 12.73
C ASN A 81 -3.36 -2.54 11.54
N PRO A 82 -2.05 -2.39 11.76
CA PRO A 82 -1.04 -2.47 10.69
C PRO A 82 -1.14 -3.77 9.87
N VAL A 83 -1.66 -4.85 10.47
CA VAL A 83 -1.94 -6.11 9.77
C VAL A 83 -3.05 -5.95 8.73
N ASP A 84 -4.10 -5.19 9.04
CA ASP A 84 -5.22 -4.96 8.12
C ASP A 84 -4.76 -4.10 6.93
N ILE A 85 -3.82 -3.18 7.14
CA ILE A 85 -3.19 -2.39 6.05
C ILE A 85 -2.43 -3.31 5.10
N ILE A 86 -1.64 -4.25 5.63
CA ILE A 86 -0.84 -5.17 4.79
C ILE A 86 -1.76 -6.15 4.04
N ILE A 87 -2.78 -6.70 4.72
CA ILE A 87 -3.78 -7.57 4.09
C ILE A 87 -4.53 -6.81 2.98
N SER A 88 -4.90 -5.55 3.23
CA SER A 88 -5.51 -4.69 2.22
C SER A 88 -4.56 -4.48 1.04
N GLY A 89 -3.28 -4.18 1.27
CA GLY A 89 -2.28 -4.08 0.20
C GLY A 89 -2.19 -5.35 -0.66
N ALA A 90 -2.02 -6.52 -0.01
CA ALA A 90 -1.95 -7.81 -0.69
C ALA A 90 -3.24 -8.15 -1.47
N LYS A 91 -4.42 -7.76 -0.95
CA LYS A 91 -5.69 -7.91 -1.68
C LYS A 91 -5.70 -7.05 -2.94
N GLY A 92 -5.21 -5.82 -2.86
CA GLY A 92 -5.08 -4.92 -4.02
C GLY A 92 -4.16 -5.51 -5.09
N GLU A 93 -2.97 -5.99 -4.71
CA GLU A 93 -2.05 -6.69 -5.63
C GLU A 93 -2.71 -7.91 -6.29
N SER A 94 -3.43 -8.73 -5.52
CA SER A 94 -4.10 -9.91 -6.07
C SER A 94 -5.18 -9.56 -7.09
N VAL A 95 -5.92 -8.48 -6.89
CA VAL A 95 -6.94 -7.99 -7.84
C VAL A 95 -6.26 -7.54 -9.14
N VAL A 96 -5.20 -6.73 -9.03
CA VAL A 96 -4.44 -6.26 -10.20
C VAL A 96 -3.77 -7.41 -10.96
N LEU A 97 -3.23 -8.41 -10.25
CA LEU A 97 -2.67 -9.62 -10.87
C LEU A 97 -3.72 -10.35 -11.71
N ASN A 98 -4.95 -10.50 -11.20
CA ASN A 98 -6.03 -11.16 -11.94
C ASN A 98 -6.43 -10.36 -13.19
N GLU A 99 -6.39 -9.03 -13.12
CA GLU A 99 -6.65 -8.17 -14.27
C GLU A 99 -5.54 -8.29 -15.33
N LEU A 100 -4.26 -8.22 -14.92
CA LEU A 100 -3.11 -8.34 -15.81
C LEU A 100 -3.00 -9.72 -16.47
N LYS A 101 -3.49 -10.79 -15.83
CA LYS A 101 -3.55 -12.13 -16.42
C LYS A 101 -4.49 -12.24 -17.62
N LYS A 102 -5.34 -11.25 -17.88
CA LYS A 102 -6.19 -11.20 -19.07
C LYS A 102 -5.44 -10.71 -20.31
N LEU A 103 -4.23 -10.17 -20.15
CA LEU A 103 -3.35 -9.86 -21.28
C LEU A 103 -3.01 -11.14 -22.04
N ASP A 104 -2.82 -11.03 -23.35
CA ASP A 104 -2.51 -12.18 -24.22
C ASP A 104 -1.09 -12.72 -23.99
N SER A 105 -0.73 -13.78 -24.73
CA SER A 105 0.57 -14.44 -24.62
C SER A 105 1.76 -13.61 -25.15
N ASN A 106 1.54 -12.42 -25.73
CA ASN A 106 2.61 -11.53 -26.15
C ASN A 106 3.22 -10.74 -24.98
N TYR A 107 2.65 -10.85 -23.78
CA TYR A 107 3.14 -10.20 -22.58
C TYR A 107 3.80 -11.20 -21.63
N VAL A 108 4.89 -10.76 -21.01
CA VAL A 108 5.53 -11.44 -19.89
C VAL A 108 5.23 -10.65 -18.61
N LEU A 109 4.66 -11.33 -17.62
CA LEU A 109 4.27 -10.74 -16.34
C LEU A 109 5.20 -11.24 -15.23
N PHE A 110 5.85 -10.31 -14.55
CA PHE A 110 6.55 -10.56 -13.29
C PHE A 110 5.85 -9.80 -12.16
N ASN A 111 5.83 -10.38 -10.97
CA ASN A 111 5.27 -9.78 -9.77
C ASN A 111 6.25 -9.83 -8.60
N ARG A 112 6.21 -8.83 -7.73
CA ARG A 112 7.07 -8.69 -6.53
C ARG A 112 8.56 -8.81 -6.84
N ILE A 113 9.01 -8.00 -7.79
CA ILE A 113 10.41 -7.98 -8.20
C ILE A 113 11.18 -7.12 -7.22
N VAL A 114 12.27 -7.65 -6.68
CA VAL A 114 13.16 -6.90 -5.78
C VAL A 114 14.47 -6.66 -6.51
N LEU A 115 14.80 -5.39 -6.73
CA LEU A 115 16.02 -4.97 -7.39
C LEU A 115 16.97 -4.30 -6.40
N PRO A 116 18.30 -4.48 -6.54
CA PRO A 116 19.28 -3.76 -5.74
C PRO A 116 19.17 -2.25 -5.99
N ASP A 117 19.23 -1.46 -4.92
CA ASP A 117 19.17 0.00 -4.97
C ASP A 117 20.02 0.58 -3.84
N ASP A 118 21.27 0.94 -4.15
CA ASP A 118 22.23 1.47 -3.18
C ASP A 118 21.81 2.85 -2.62
N LYS A 119 20.84 3.53 -3.26
CA LYS A 119 20.27 4.79 -2.77
C LYS A 119 19.12 4.56 -1.78
N SER A 120 18.63 3.34 -1.66
CA SER A 120 17.61 2.95 -0.69
C SER A 120 18.28 2.60 0.64
N THR A 121 17.71 3.03 1.77
CA THR A 121 18.20 2.65 3.11
C THR A 121 18.22 1.13 3.33
N ILE A 122 17.34 0.39 2.63
CA ILE A 122 17.22 -1.08 2.73
C ILE A 122 18.17 -1.77 1.73
N GLY A 123 18.83 -1.01 0.82
CA GLY A 123 19.70 -1.54 -0.23
C GLY A 123 18.93 -2.20 -1.39
N ASN A 124 17.60 -2.15 -1.39
CA ASN A 124 16.77 -2.66 -2.46
C ASN A 124 15.49 -1.85 -2.64
N ARG A 125 14.83 -2.10 -3.77
CA ARG A 125 13.55 -1.53 -4.16
C ARG A 125 12.65 -2.60 -4.76
N GLU A 126 11.43 -2.64 -4.28
CA GLU A 126 10.38 -3.53 -4.80
C GLU A 126 9.59 -2.85 -5.91
N LEU A 127 9.25 -3.64 -6.94
CA LEU A 127 8.32 -3.33 -8.01
C LEU A 127 7.17 -4.33 -7.91
N ASP A 128 5.94 -3.83 -7.74
CA ASP A 128 4.77 -4.70 -7.56
C ASP A 128 4.55 -5.59 -8.78
N PHE A 129 4.54 -4.98 -9.98
CA PHE A 129 4.49 -5.70 -11.24
C PHE A 129 5.38 -5.09 -12.32
N LEU A 130 5.93 -5.97 -13.16
CA LEU A 130 6.59 -5.63 -14.41
C LEU A 130 5.91 -6.41 -15.53
N VAL A 131 5.31 -5.69 -16.47
CA VAL A 131 4.70 -6.26 -17.67
C VAL A 131 5.59 -5.91 -18.85
N ILE A 132 6.01 -6.89 -19.63
CA ILE A 132 6.91 -6.69 -20.76
C ILE A 132 6.23 -7.18 -22.03
N SER A 133 6.10 -6.31 -23.02
CA SER A 133 5.72 -6.68 -24.38
C SER A 133 6.94 -6.59 -25.31
N ARG A 134 6.75 -6.86 -26.61
CA ARG A 134 7.78 -6.59 -27.62
C ARG A 134 8.08 -5.10 -27.80
N LYS A 135 7.18 -4.19 -27.39
CA LYS A 135 7.26 -2.76 -27.70
C LYS A 135 7.54 -1.89 -26.50
N ALA A 136 7.18 -2.31 -25.28
CA ALA A 136 7.27 -1.50 -24.08
C ALA A 136 7.47 -2.35 -22.82
N ILE A 137 7.98 -1.69 -21.78
CA ILE A 137 8.09 -2.23 -20.42
C ILE A 137 7.21 -1.39 -19.52
N TYR A 138 6.27 -2.01 -18.81
CA TYR A 138 5.36 -1.34 -17.88
C TYR A 138 5.70 -1.71 -16.45
N ILE A 139 5.98 -0.71 -15.63
CA ILE A 139 6.05 -0.84 -14.17
C ILE A 139 4.68 -0.46 -13.64
N VAL A 140 3.98 -1.40 -13.02
CA VAL A 140 2.66 -1.16 -12.44
C VAL A 140 2.78 -1.18 -10.91
N GLU A 141 2.53 -0.04 -10.28
CA GLU A 141 2.49 0.16 -8.83
C GLU A 141 1.04 0.16 -8.35
N VAL A 142 0.76 -0.61 -7.30
CA VAL A 142 -0.60 -0.81 -6.80
C VAL A 142 -0.84 -0.05 -5.51
N LYS A 143 -1.92 0.73 -5.49
CA LYS A 143 -2.47 1.36 -4.30
C LYS A 143 -3.86 0.82 -4.04
N ASN A 144 -4.17 0.54 -2.78
CA ASN A 144 -5.50 0.04 -2.37
C ASN A 144 -6.23 1.01 -1.43
N ASN A 145 -5.96 2.31 -1.59
CA ASN A 145 -6.58 3.36 -0.79
C ASN A 145 -8.03 3.60 -1.23
N ARG A 146 -8.94 3.72 -0.26
CA ARG A 146 -10.31 4.24 -0.45
C ARG A 146 -10.39 5.75 -0.22
N GLY A 147 -11.47 6.37 -0.71
CA GLY A 147 -11.77 7.79 -0.53
C GLY A 147 -11.41 8.62 -1.76
N TYR A 148 -11.56 9.93 -1.62
CA TYR A 148 -11.24 10.88 -2.69
C TYR A 148 -9.75 11.24 -2.66
N ILE A 149 -9.07 11.10 -3.79
CA ILE A 149 -7.64 11.34 -3.95
C ILE A 149 -7.46 12.46 -4.96
N LYS A 150 -6.87 13.56 -4.50
CA LYS A 150 -6.46 14.64 -5.39
C LYS A 150 -5.14 14.26 -6.06
N VAL A 151 -5.20 14.00 -7.36
CA VAL A 151 -4.03 13.61 -8.16
C VAL A 151 -3.23 14.86 -8.52
N GLU A 152 -2.02 14.96 -7.98
CA GLU A 152 -1.16 16.13 -8.16
C GLU A 152 0.24 15.71 -8.61
N ASN A 153 0.54 15.84 -9.91
CA ASN A 153 1.78 15.32 -10.49
C ASN A 153 3.06 15.81 -9.77
N MET A 154 3.16 17.12 -9.55
CA MET A 154 4.38 17.73 -9.00
C MET A 154 4.45 17.72 -7.46
N ALA A 155 3.34 17.44 -6.76
CA ALA A 155 3.29 17.48 -5.31
C ALA A 155 4.19 16.42 -4.66
N GLU A 156 4.74 16.70 -3.48
CA GLU A 156 5.49 15.69 -2.72
C GLU A 156 4.57 14.62 -2.13
N ARG A 157 3.40 15.06 -1.69
CA ARG A 157 2.38 14.23 -1.07
C ARG A 157 1.03 14.57 -1.67
N TRP A 158 0.16 13.59 -1.78
CA TRP A 158 -1.22 13.79 -2.23
C TRP A 158 -2.16 13.86 -1.05
N GLN A 159 -3.18 14.70 -1.18
CA GLN A 159 -4.29 14.74 -0.23
C GLN A 159 -5.28 13.62 -0.52
N VAL A 160 -5.73 12.98 0.55
CA VAL A 160 -6.72 11.90 0.54
C VAL A 160 -7.81 12.23 1.54
N GLU A 161 -9.01 12.49 1.04
CA GLU A 161 -10.20 12.71 1.86
C GLU A 161 -10.94 11.40 2.08
N LYS A 162 -11.33 11.14 3.32
CA LYS A 162 -12.02 9.92 3.71
C LYS A 162 -13.22 10.24 4.57
N ILE A 163 -14.27 9.46 4.37
CA ILE A 163 -15.45 9.47 5.23
C ILE A 163 -15.23 8.44 6.34
N SER A 164 -15.33 8.88 7.60
CA SER A 164 -15.28 8.01 8.77
C SER A 164 -16.60 7.27 8.97
N GLN A 165 -16.61 6.26 9.85
CA GLN A 165 -17.84 5.52 10.20
C GLN A 165 -18.95 6.41 10.76
N ASN A 166 -18.61 7.59 11.31
CA ASN A 166 -19.55 8.55 11.87
C ASN A 166 -19.91 9.67 10.87
N ASN A 167 -19.77 9.41 9.56
CA ASN A 167 -19.97 10.38 8.47
C ASN A 167 -19.13 11.67 8.57
N LYS A 168 -18.08 11.71 9.41
CA LYS A 168 -17.15 12.84 9.42
C LYS A 168 -16.08 12.67 8.35
N THR A 169 -15.91 13.69 7.51
CA THR A 169 -14.81 13.78 6.56
C THR A 169 -13.51 14.12 7.29
N TYR A 170 -12.44 13.40 6.99
CA TYR A 170 -11.10 13.73 7.46
C TYR A 170 -10.10 13.60 6.32
N ALA A 171 -9.09 14.47 6.33
CA ALA A 171 -8.01 14.46 5.35
C ALA A 171 -6.77 13.73 5.90
N LYS A 172 -6.10 12.97 5.04
CA LYS A 172 -4.78 12.40 5.27
C LYS A 172 -3.90 12.68 4.07
N THR A 173 -2.58 12.51 4.23
CA THR A 173 -1.65 12.62 3.11
C THR A 173 -0.97 11.29 2.82
N ILE A 174 -0.79 10.96 1.55
CA ILE A 174 0.00 9.82 1.09
C ILE A 174 1.24 10.31 0.34
N LYS A 175 2.31 9.50 0.34
CA LYS A 175 3.48 9.79 -0.52
C LYS A 175 3.01 9.75 -1.98
N ASN A 176 3.52 10.68 -2.79
CA ASN A 176 3.19 10.70 -4.21
C ASN A 176 3.70 9.41 -4.92
N PRO A 177 2.81 8.55 -5.43
CA PRO A 177 3.19 7.30 -6.09
C PRO A 177 3.87 7.51 -7.45
N ILE A 178 3.69 8.66 -8.10
CA ILE A 178 4.44 9.03 -9.32
C ILE A 178 5.94 9.12 -9.01
N ARG A 179 6.32 9.70 -7.87
CA ARG A 179 7.72 9.77 -7.44
C ARG A 179 8.27 8.38 -7.12
N GLN A 180 7.44 7.49 -6.56
CA GLN A 180 7.79 6.10 -6.27
C GLN A 180 8.09 5.31 -7.57
N THR A 181 7.20 5.39 -8.56
CA THR A 181 7.39 4.69 -9.84
C THR A 181 8.55 5.25 -10.66
N PHE A 182 8.83 6.55 -10.55
CA PHE A 182 10.04 7.14 -11.15
C PHE A 182 11.33 6.55 -10.56
N ALA A 183 11.39 6.34 -9.24
CA ALA A 183 12.53 5.69 -8.60
C ALA A 183 12.66 4.21 -9.04
N GLN A 184 11.54 3.48 -9.12
CA GLN A 184 11.49 2.10 -9.63
C GLN A 184 12.01 2.02 -11.08
N LYS A 185 11.58 2.93 -11.95
CA LYS A 185 12.06 3.04 -13.33
C LYS A 185 13.58 3.22 -13.38
N LYS A 186 14.13 4.14 -12.59
CA LYS A 186 15.58 4.36 -12.52
C LYS A 186 16.35 3.13 -12.06
N VAL A 187 15.86 2.45 -11.02
CA VAL A 187 16.48 1.23 -10.51
C VAL A 187 16.44 0.10 -11.55
N LEU A 188 15.30 -0.10 -12.22
CA LEU A 188 15.19 -1.08 -13.30
C LEU A 188 16.16 -0.79 -14.45
N GLN A 189 16.23 0.47 -14.90
CA GLN A 189 17.15 0.86 -15.97
C GLN A 189 18.61 0.64 -15.59
N THR A 190 18.98 0.96 -14.36
CA THR A 190 20.33 0.74 -13.83
C THR A 190 20.64 -0.75 -13.74
N TYR A 191 19.71 -1.55 -13.22
CA TYR A 191 19.86 -3.00 -13.15
C TYR A 191 20.07 -3.63 -14.53
N LEU A 192 19.20 -3.31 -15.50
CA LEU A 192 19.31 -3.84 -16.87
C LEU A 192 20.63 -3.43 -17.53
N TYR A 193 21.07 -2.19 -17.35
CA TYR A 193 22.36 -1.73 -17.85
C TYR A 193 23.53 -2.53 -17.27
N ASN A 194 23.52 -2.77 -15.95
CA ASN A 194 24.56 -3.58 -15.28
C ASN A 194 24.54 -5.04 -15.75
N GLN A 195 23.37 -5.57 -16.12
CA GLN A 195 23.23 -6.90 -16.74
C GLN A 195 23.57 -6.92 -18.24
N ARG A 196 24.06 -5.81 -18.81
CA ARG A 196 24.34 -5.64 -20.25
C ARG A 196 23.10 -5.86 -21.15
N ILE A 197 21.92 -5.60 -20.62
CA ILE A 197 20.64 -5.64 -21.34
C ILE A 197 20.30 -4.22 -21.79
N TYR A 198 20.43 -3.96 -23.10
CA TYR A 198 20.22 -2.62 -23.66
C TYR A 198 18.80 -2.46 -24.20
N ILE A 199 18.03 -1.58 -23.56
CA ILE A 199 16.63 -1.28 -23.92
C ILE A 199 16.50 0.04 -24.71
N LYS A 200 17.53 0.45 -25.46
CA LYS A 200 17.51 1.71 -26.21
C LYS A 200 16.35 1.70 -27.21
N GLY A 201 15.46 2.69 -27.11
CA GLY A 201 14.27 2.76 -27.95
C GLY A 201 13.11 1.88 -27.49
N ILE A 202 13.17 1.26 -26.32
CA ILE A 202 12.00 0.64 -25.68
C ILE A 202 11.53 1.59 -24.56
N PRO A 203 10.32 2.16 -24.65
CA PRO A 203 9.77 2.99 -23.58
C PRO A 203 9.55 2.17 -22.31
N VAL A 204 9.99 2.73 -21.18
CA VAL A 204 9.60 2.26 -19.85
C VAL A 204 8.48 3.15 -19.34
N VAL A 205 7.28 2.58 -19.29
CA VAL A 205 6.02 3.21 -18.90
C VAL A 205 5.76 2.93 -17.42
N THR A 206 5.43 3.95 -16.64
CA THR A 206 5.07 3.80 -15.23
C THR A 206 3.58 4.01 -15.02
N VAL A 207 2.90 3.05 -14.40
CA VAL A 207 1.46 3.11 -14.17
C VAL A 207 1.20 2.95 -12.67
N VAL A 208 0.48 3.91 -12.08
CA VAL A 208 -0.06 3.77 -10.72
C VAL A 208 -1.51 3.36 -10.84
N ILE A 209 -1.87 2.23 -10.24
CA ILE A 209 -3.23 1.69 -10.25
C ILE A 209 -3.84 1.75 -8.85
N PHE A 210 -5.02 2.35 -8.76
CA PHE A 210 -5.86 2.25 -7.58
C PHE A 210 -6.84 1.08 -7.70
N ALA A 211 -6.55 0.00 -6.97
CA ALA A 211 -7.29 -1.26 -7.02
C ALA A 211 -8.60 -1.26 -6.21
N ASN A 212 -8.80 -0.24 -5.36
CA ASN A 212 -9.97 -0.17 -4.50
C ASN A 212 -11.15 0.43 -5.29
N PRO A 213 -12.29 -0.26 -5.44
CA PRO A 213 -13.44 0.29 -6.16
C PRO A 213 -14.10 1.49 -5.46
N GLU A 214 -13.84 1.70 -4.16
CA GLU A 214 -14.31 2.86 -3.39
C GLU A 214 -13.36 4.08 -3.52
N VAL A 215 -12.37 4.01 -4.41
CA VAL A 215 -11.51 5.15 -4.71
C VAL A 215 -12.22 6.10 -5.66
N GLN A 216 -12.07 7.40 -5.42
CA GLN A 216 -12.45 8.43 -6.38
C GLN A 216 -11.21 9.26 -6.66
N LEU A 217 -10.74 9.27 -7.90
CA LEU A 217 -9.64 10.13 -8.32
C LEU A 217 -10.21 11.48 -8.74
N SER A 218 -9.53 12.58 -8.42
CA SER A 218 -9.90 13.90 -8.95
C SER A 218 -9.89 13.94 -10.47
N ASP A 219 -8.93 13.21 -11.07
CA ASP A 219 -8.84 12.97 -12.50
C ASP A 219 -7.97 11.72 -12.75
N ASN A 220 -8.20 11.05 -13.88
CA ASN A 220 -7.23 10.11 -14.42
C ASN A 220 -6.08 10.91 -15.02
N PHE A 221 -4.86 10.68 -14.54
CA PHE A 221 -3.70 11.39 -15.07
C PHE A 221 -2.98 10.53 -16.09
N VAL A 222 -2.77 11.06 -17.30
CA VAL A 222 -1.86 10.49 -18.31
C VAL A 222 -0.93 11.61 -18.77
N ALA A 223 0.38 11.41 -18.63
CA ALA A 223 1.36 12.38 -19.11
C ALA A 223 1.30 12.53 -20.65
N GLU A 224 1.73 13.66 -21.19
CA GLU A 224 1.67 13.97 -22.63
C GLU A 224 2.34 12.90 -23.50
N ASP A 225 3.43 12.30 -23.03
CA ASP A 225 4.16 11.24 -23.74
C ASP A 225 3.59 9.82 -23.53
N ALA A 226 2.51 9.73 -22.73
CA ALA A 226 1.88 8.50 -22.26
C ALA A 226 2.88 7.47 -21.70
N ASN A 227 3.99 7.93 -21.09
CA ASN A 227 4.94 7.06 -20.38
C ASN A 227 4.73 7.09 -18.87
N GLN A 228 3.73 7.82 -18.41
CA GLN A 228 3.30 7.86 -17.02
C GLN A 228 1.79 7.99 -16.93
N ALA A 229 1.16 7.18 -16.09
CA ALA A 229 -0.27 7.23 -15.85
C ALA A 229 -0.64 6.94 -14.39
N VAL A 230 -1.75 7.50 -13.93
CA VAL A 230 -2.42 7.23 -12.66
C VAL A 230 -3.87 6.94 -12.97
N LEU A 231 -4.30 5.72 -12.72
CA LEU A 231 -5.58 5.20 -13.20
C LEU A 231 -6.30 4.40 -12.12
N SER A 232 -7.61 4.32 -12.22
CA SER A 232 -8.43 3.27 -11.61
C SER A 232 -8.23 1.93 -12.33
N LEU A 233 -8.62 0.83 -11.66
CA LEU A 233 -8.40 -0.53 -12.15
C LEU A 233 -9.00 -0.78 -13.54
N GLU A 234 -10.22 -0.31 -13.79
CA GLU A 234 -10.95 -0.52 -15.05
C GLU A 234 -10.24 0.09 -16.26
N ASN A 235 -9.35 1.06 -16.04
CA ASN A 235 -8.61 1.75 -17.09
C ASN A 235 -7.22 1.13 -17.37
N LEU A 236 -6.78 0.12 -16.60
CA LEU A 236 -5.46 -0.50 -16.74
C LEU A 236 -5.24 -1.17 -18.10
N LEU A 237 -6.08 -2.14 -18.47
CA LEU A 237 -5.94 -2.85 -19.75
C LEU A 237 -6.23 -1.94 -20.95
N PRO A 238 -7.28 -1.10 -20.95
CA PRO A 238 -7.49 -0.11 -22.02
C PRO A 238 -6.26 0.76 -22.27
N PHE A 239 -5.59 1.24 -21.21
CA PHE A 239 -4.38 2.04 -21.33
C PHE A 239 -3.21 1.26 -21.95
N ILE A 240 -2.93 0.04 -21.47
CA ILE A 240 -1.86 -0.81 -22.01
C ILE A 240 -2.09 -1.07 -23.50
N ASN A 241 -3.30 -1.49 -23.88
CA ASN A 241 -3.66 -1.80 -25.26
C ASN A 241 -3.57 -0.58 -26.18
N ALA A 242 -4.06 0.58 -25.74
CA ALA A 242 -3.95 1.82 -26.50
C ALA A 242 -2.48 2.23 -26.73
N LYS A 243 -1.63 2.09 -25.70
CA LYS A 243 -0.19 2.35 -25.82
C LYS A 243 0.48 1.40 -26.82
N GLU A 244 0.17 0.11 -26.76
CA GLU A 244 0.70 -0.90 -27.70
C GLU A 244 0.27 -0.64 -29.15
N GLN A 245 -0.98 -0.23 -29.36
CA GLN A 245 -1.50 0.13 -30.68
C GLN A 245 -0.82 1.40 -31.22
N TYR A 246 -0.61 2.40 -30.37
CA TYR A 246 0.13 3.61 -30.74
C TYR A 246 1.58 3.28 -31.14
N LEU A 247 2.25 2.42 -30.37
CA LEU A 247 3.62 2.00 -30.65
C LEU A 247 3.73 1.14 -31.93
N GLU A 248 2.70 0.36 -32.26
CA GLU A 248 2.63 -0.38 -33.54
C GLU A 248 2.56 0.58 -34.74
N LYS A 249 1.71 1.60 -34.66
CA LYS A 249 1.49 2.55 -35.76
C LYS A 249 2.66 3.51 -35.97
N MET A 250 3.55 3.66 -34.98
CA MET A 250 4.75 4.51 -35.09
C MET A 250 5.87 3.82 -35.88
N PRO A 251 6.24 4.30 -37.09
CA PRO A 251 7.33 3.69 -37.85
C PRO A 251 8.67 3.90 -37.13
N THR A 252 9.47 2.84 -37.03
CA THR A 252 10.83 2.85 -36.43
C THR A 252 11.73 3.92 -37.05
N ARG A 253 11.50 4.29 -38.32
CA ARG A 253 12.20 5.39 -39.04
C ARG A 253 11.89 6.77 -38.48
N SER A 254 10.64 7.06 -38.09
CA SER A 254 10.25 8.36 -37.53
C SER A 254 10.91 8.58 -36.17
N ARG A 255 11.03 7.51 -35.38
CA ARG A 255 11.76 7.53 -34.10
C ARG A 255 13.25 7.81 -34.29
N ARG A 256 13.92 7.18 -35.27
CA ARG A 256 15.32 7.49 -35.63
C ARG A 256 15.51 8.91 -36.15
N LYS A 257 14.57 9.44 -36.95
CA LYS A 257 14.62 10.83 -37.46
C LYS A 257 14.48 11.85 -36.33
N ILE A 258 13.55 11.63 -35.39
CA ILE A 258 13.36 12.51 -34.23
C ILE A 258 14.59 12.46 -33.32
N ILE A 259 15.10 11.27 -32.99
CA ILE A 259 16.33 11.10 -32.19
C ILE A 259 17.52 11.81 -32.87
N LYS A 260 17.74 11.60 -34.18
CA LYS A 260 18.80 12.31 -34.93
C LYS A 260 18.64 13.84 -34.93
N LYS A 261 17.41 14.34 -34.84
CA LYS A 261 17.12 15.79 -34.82
C LYS A 261 17.33 16.39 -33.42
N LEU A 262 17.11 15.59 -32.37
CA LEU A 262 17.35 15.97 -30.97
C LEU A 262 18.83 15.84 -30.57
N GLU A 263 19.57 14.87 -31.10
CA GLU A 263 21.02 14.68 -30.89
C GLU A 263 21.88 15.69 -31.68
N LYS A 264 21.28 16.52 -32.54
CA LYS A 264 21.94 17.55 -33.36
C LYS A 264 21.80 18.98 -32.81
N LYS A 265 21.20 19.14 -31.64
CA LYS A 265 21.26 20.39 -30.84
C LYS A 265 22.28 20.22 -29.73
#